data_AF-A0A9P6LTI8-F1
#
_entry.id   AF-A0A9P6LTI8-F1
#
_cell.length_a   1.000
_cell.length_b   1.000
_cell.length_c   1.000
_cell.angle_alpha   90.00
_cell.angle_beta   90.00
_cell.angle_gamma   90.00
#
_symmetry.space_group_name_H-M   'P 1'
#
loop_
_entity.id
_entity.type
_entity.pdbx_description
1 polymer ?
#
loop_
_entity_poly.entity_id
_entity_poly.type
_entity_poly.pdbx_seq_one_letter_code
_entity_poly.pdbx_strand_id
1 'polypeptide(L)'
;MITDESTDVPAEIQLNVLRISPNQSSIEQGQDNFEHPGTSSLETAYVMYTSGSTGRPKGVMIPHRVIVRLSVKSGYADIGIDDRVAFAANPTFDVSAFDVWLPLLGGACIVIIDRET
;
A
#
# COMPACT_ATOMS: atom_id res chain seq x y z
N MET A 1 -24.49 9.89 0.30
CA MET A 1 -25.61 9.61 -0.61
C MET A 1 -25.15 9.84 -2.04
N ILE A 2 -24.58 8.79 -2.64
CA ILE A 2 -24.52 8.38 -4.05
C ILE A 2 -24.42 6.84 -3.92
N THR A 3 -25.56 6.16 -3.70
CA THR A 3 -26.15 5.09 -4.57
C THR A 3 -25.17 3.94 -4.84
N ASP A 4 -25.24 2.82 -4.11
CA ASP A 4 -26.10 1.64 -4.36
C ASP A 4 -25.96 1.07 -5.78
N GLU A 5 -25.07 0.10 -5.94
CA GLU A 5 -25.36 -1.30 -6.29
C GLU A 5 -24.01 -2.02 -6.29
N SER A 6 -24.01 -3.33 -6.07
CA SER A 6 -22.85 -4.21 -6.16
C SER A 6 -21.95 -3.90 -7.37
N THR A 7 -20.84 -3.20 -7.17
CA THR A 7 -19.71 -3.30 -8.09
C THR A 7 -18.99 -4.60 -7.78
N ASP A 8 -19.65 -5.72 -8.08
CA ASP A 8 -18.95 -7.00 -8.21
C ASP A 8 -17.90 -6.79 -9.29
N VAL A 9 -16.62 -6.75 -8.86
CA VAL A 9 -15.49 -6.79 -9.78
C VAL A 9 -15.67 -8.05 -10.63
N PRO A 10 -15.89 -7.93 -11.95
CA PRO A 10 -16.20 -9.08 -12.80
C PRO A 10 -15.11 -10.14 -12.65
N ALA A 11 -15.51 -11.39 -12.39
CA ALA A 11 -14.59 -12.53 -12.21
C ALA A 11 -13.68 -12.78 -13.45
N GLU A 12 -13.96 -12.12 -14.57
CA GLU A 12 -13.29 -12.25 -15.85
C GLU A 12 -12.24 -11.16 -16.14
N ILE A 13 -12.00 -10.21 -15.22
CA ILE A 13 -10.89 -9.25 -15.41
C ILE A 13 -9.56 -10.00 -15.28
N GLN A 14 -8.90 -10.24 -16.41
CA GLN A 14 -7.50 -10.65 -16.46
C GLN A 14 -6.61 -9.49 -16.00
N LEU A 15 -6.49 -9.34 -14.69
CA LEU A 15 -5.50 -8.45 -14.09
C LEU A 15 -4.13 -9.12 -14.21
N ASN A 16 -3.11 -8.35 -14.60
CA ASN A 16 -1.72 -8.77 -14.44
C ASN A 16 -1.40 -8.83 -12.94
N VAL A 17 -1.64 -10.00 -12.32
CA VAL A 17 -1.33 -10.24 -10.92
C VAL A 17 0.18 -10.39 -10.78
N LEU A 18 0.85 -9.34 -10.34
CA LEU A 18 2.24 -9.44 -9.89
C LEU A 18 2.25 -10.09 -8.51
N ARG A 19 2.40 -11.43 -8.50
CA ARG A 19 2.52 -12.18 -7.25
C ARG A 19 3.96 -12.07 -6.75
N ILE A 20 4.19 -11.26 -5.72
CA ILE A 20 5.47 -11.25 -4.99
C ILE A 20 5.45 -12.47 -4.05
N SER A 21 5.65 -13.66 -4.63
CA SER A 21 5.84 -14.91 -3.88
C SER A 21 7.33 -15.23 -3.81
N PRO A 22 7.87 -15.67 -2.67
CA PRO A 22 9.27 -16.09 -2.58
C PRO A 22 9.56 -17.46 -3.24
N ASN A 23 8.79 -17.92 -4.24
CA ASN A 23 8.89 -19.31 -4.69
C ASN A 23 10.03 -19.58 -5.69
N GLN A 24 11.20 -19.92 -5.14
CA GLN A 24 11.95 -21.17 -5.39
C GLN A 24 12.09 -21.69 -6.84
N SER A 25 12.75 -20.94 -7.74
CA SER A 25 13.57 -21.58 -8.78
C SER A 25 14.76 -20.76 -9.27
N SER A 26 14.87 -19.49 -8.88
CA SER A 26 16.09 -18.69 -9.04
C SER A 26 16.16 -17.60 -7.97
N ILE A 27 15.88 -17.95 -6.72
CA ILE A 27 16.58 -17.27 -5.63
C ILE A 27 17.98 -17.89 -5.69
N GLU A 28 18.84 -17.33 -6.54
CA GLU A 28 20.22 -17.17 -6.07
C GLU A 28 20.04 -16.63 -4.66
N GLN A 29 20.58 -17.33 -3.65
CA GLN A 29 20.70 -16.75 -2.32
C GLN A 29 21.56 -15.51 -2.50
N GLY A 30 20.94 -14.41 -2.92
CA GLY A 30 21.49 -13.10 -2.84
C GLY A 30 21.77 -12.96 -1.37
N GLN A 31 23.04 -13.00 -1.03
CA GLN A 31 23.55 -12.64 0.28
C GLN A 31 23.20 -11.19 0.65
N ASP A 32 22.44 -10.50 -0.20
CA ASP A 32 21.83 -9.21 0.00
C ASP A 32 20.30 -9.35 0.22
N ASN A 33 19.88 -10.00 1.31
CA ASN A 33 18.83 -9.31 2.06
C ASN A 33 19.47 -7.96 2.36
N PHE A 34 19.03 -6.87 1.70
CA PHE A 34 19.55 -5.52 1.97
C PHE A 34 19.87 -5.47 3.45
N GLU A 35 21.16 -5.36 3.79
CA GLU A 35 21.58 -5.31 5.19
C GLU A 35 20.60 -4.36 5.83
N HIS A 36 19.68 -4.87 6.67
CA HIS A 36 18.72 -3.99 7.29
C HIS A 36 19.63 -3.06 8.08
N PRO A 37 19.78 -1.78 7.69
CA PRO A 37 20.29 -0.85 8.66
C PRO A 37 19.34 -1.03 9.84
N GLY A 38 19.80 -0.90 11.08
CA GLY A 38 18.91 -0.98 12.22
C GLY A 38 17.91 0.19 12.22
N THR A 39 17.04 0.25 11.21
CA THR A 39 16.12 1.31 10.86
C THR A 39 15.09 1.29 11.95
N SER A 40 15.26 2.22 12.87
CA SER A 40 14.36 2.38 13.99
C SER A 40 12.95 2.60 13.46
N SER A 41 11.93 2.12 14.19
CA SER A 41 10.53 2.44 13.87
C SER A 41 10.23 3.94 13.83
N LEU A 42 11.15 4.77 14.37
CA LEU A 42 11.09 6.23 14.37
C LEU A 42 11.72 6.87 13.13
N GLU A 43 12.45 6.11 12.30
CA GLU A 43 13.02 6.62 11.06
C GLU A 43 11.95 6.80 9.98
N THR A 44 12.23 7.72 9.05
CA THR A 44 11.29 8.12 8.00
C THR A 44 11.17 7.03 6.95
N ALA A 45 9.94 6.57 6.73
CA ALA A 45 9.59 5.60 5.69
C ALA A 45 9.27 6.30 4.36
N TYR A 46 8.52 7.41 4.39
CA TYR A 46 8.21 8.19 3.19
C TYR A 46 7.97 9.67 3.51
N VAL A 47 7.99 10.49 2.46
CA VAL A 47 7.67 11.92 2.52
C VAL A 47 6.56 12.23 1.51
N MET A 48 5.49 12.87 1.97
CA MET A 48 4.44 13.42 1.10
C MET A 48 4.48 14.94 1.11
N TYR A 49 4.30 15.55 -0.05
CA TYR A 49 4.30 17.01 -0.18
C TYR A 49 2.88 17.55 -0.18
N THR A 50 2.66 18.60 0.58
CA THR A 50 1.39 19.34 0.61
C THR A 50 1.59 20.78 0.12
N SER A 51 0.53 21.40 -0.39
CA SER A 51 0.56 22.82 -0.75
C SER A 51 0.86 23.66 0.48
N GLY A 52 1.91 24.47 0.42
CA GLY A 52 2.23 25.42 1.50
C GLY A 52 1.49 26.74 1.32
N SER A 53 1.00 27.32 2.41
CA SER A 53 0.40 28.66 2.44
C SER A 53 1.31 29.79 1.96
N THR A 54 2.62 29.54 1.86
CA THR A 54 3.65 30.48 1.38
C THR A 54 4.02 30.28 -0.10
N GLY A 55 3.28 29.42 -0.82
CA GLY A 55 3.56 29.06 -2.22
C GLY A 55 4.69 28.03 -2.41
N ARG A 56 5.36 27.60 -1.34
CA ARG A 56 6.38 26.53 -1.36
C ARG A 56 5.82 25.25 -0.75
N PRO A 57 5.86 24.10 -1.44
CA PRO A 57 5.41 22.83 -0.88
C PRO A 57 6.13 22.44 0.41
N LYS A 58 5.40 21.83 1.34
CA LYS A 58 5.94 21.34 2.61
C LYS A 58 6.01 19.81 2.60
N GLY A 59 7.18 19.26 2.86
CA GLY A 59 7.37 17.81 3.00
C GLY A 59 6.95 17.33 4.39
N VAL A 60 6.05 16.34 4.45
CA VAL A 60 5.60 15.68 5.67
C VAL A 60 6.32 14.33 5.76
N MET A 61 7.22 14.20 6.73
CA MET A 61 7.99 12.97 6.96
C MET A 61 7.18 12.00 7.81
N ILE A 62 6.93 10.81 7.29
CA ILE A 62 6.15 9.77 7.97
C ILE A 62 7.07 8.63 8.40
N PRO A 63 7.18 8.33 9.71
CA PRO A 63 8.04 7.25 10.18
C PRO A 63 7.39 5.87 10.06
N HIS A 64 8.21 4.82 10.01
CA HIS A 64 7.76 3.42 9.85
C HIS A 64 6.65 3.01 10.84
N ARG A 65 6.74 3.45 12.11
CA ARG A 65 5.72 3.15 13.14
C ARG A 65 4.31 3.61 12.78
N VAL A 66 4.16 4.66 11.97
CA VAL A 66 2.84 5.19 11.57
C VAL A 66 2.16 4.22 10.60
N ILE A 67 2.92 3.62 9.67
CA ILE A 67 2.42 2.60 8.75
C ILE A 67 1.89 1.39 9.54
N VAL A 68 2.67 0.91 10.51
CA VAL A 68 2.27 -0.22 11.36
C VAL A 68 1.01 0.12 12.15
N ARG A 69 0.94 1.33 12.73
CA ARG A 69 -0.24 1.78 13.48
C ARG A 69 -1.50 1.90 12.60
N LEU A 70 -1.35 2.31 11.35
CA LEU A 70 -2.45 2.45 10.40
C LEU A 70 -3.00 1.08 9.93
N SER A 71 -2.12 0.08 9.82
CA SER A 71 -2.41 -1.14 9.06
C SER A 71 -2.61 -2.38 9.95
N VAL A 72 -1.90 -2.47 11.07
CA VAL A 72 -1.92 -3.67 11.92
C VAL A 72 -2.89 -3.47 13.08
N LYS A 73 -4.00 -4.22 13.07
CA LYS A 73 -5.04 -4.16 14.12
C LYS A 73 -5.53 -2.73 14.40
N SER A 74 -5.67 -1.93 13.35
CA SER A 74 -6.03 -0.51 13.46
C SER A 74 -7.50 -0.29 13.79
N GLY A 75 -8.35 -1.29 13.55
CA GLY A 75 -9.80 -1.21 13.76
C GLY A 75 -10.54 -0.49 12.64
N TYR A 76 -9.85 -0.10 11.55
CA TYR A 76 -10.49 0.52 10.39
C TYR A 76 -11.15 -0.49 9.44
N ALA A 77 -10.53 -1.66 9.27
CA ALA A 77 -11.06 -2.77 8.50
C ALA A 77 -10.35 -4.07 8.92
N ASP A 78 -11.08 -5.19 8.88
CA ASP A 78 -10.51 -6.52 9.00
C ASP A 78 -10.19 -7.03 7.59
N ILE A 79 -8.90 -7.13 7.27
CA ILE A 79 -8.40 -7.60 5.98
C ILE A 79 -7.69 -8.95 6.17
N GLY A 80 -8.05 -9.92 5.34
CA GLY A 80 -7.49 -11.26 5.30
C GLY A 80 -6.94 -11.64 3.92
N ILE A 81 -6.37 -12.84 3.83
CA ILE A 81 -5.64 -13.33 2.64
C ILE A 81 -6.48 -13.41 1.36
N ASP A 82 -7.80 -13.53 1.48
CA ASP A 82 -8.72 -13.64 0.35
C ASP A 82 -9.21 -12.27 -0.15
N ASP A 83 -8.88 -11.18 0.56
CA ASP A 83 -9.31 -9.84 0.19
C ASP A 83 -8.46 -9.23 -0.94
N ARG A 84 -9.10 -8.33 -1.67
CA ARG A 84 -8.49 -7.54 -2.75
C ARG A 84 -8.82 -6.08 -2.51
N VAL A 85 -7.79 -5.26 -2.37
CA VAL A 85 -7.92 -3.83 -2.15
C VAL A 85 -7.51 -3.10 -3.41
N ALA A 86 -8.42 -2.29 -3.94
CA ALA A 86 -8.14 -1.40 -5.05
C ALA A 86 -7.13 -0.33 -4.65
N PHE A 87 -6.09 -0.12 -5.44
CA PHE A 87 -5.26 1.07 -5.36
C PHE A 87 -5.95 2.20 -6.13
N ALA A 88 -6.91 2.84 -5.49
CA ALA A 88 -7.77 3.85 -6.09
C ALA A 88 -7.32 5.28 -5.75
N ALA A 89 -6.69 5.47 -4.59
CA ALA A 89 -6.20 6.76 -4.17
C ALA A 89 -5.02 7.21 -5.05
N ASN A 90 -5.00 8.49 -5.39
CA ASN A 90 -3.85 9.08 -6.06
C ASN A 90 -2.59 8.91 -5.18
N PRO A 91 -1.48 8.34 -5.71
CA PRO A 91 -0.25 8.08 -4.95
C PRO A 91 0.37 9.31 -4.27
N THR A 92 -0.02 10.54 -4.65
CA THR A 92 0.47 11.78 -4.04
C THR A 92 -0.30 12.20 -2.78
N PHE A 93 -1.36 11.47 -2.39
CA PHE A 93 -2.19 11.76 -1.22
C PHE A 93 -2.06 10.65 -0.16
N ASP A 94 -2.22 11.00 1.11
CA ASP A 94 -1.98 10.09 2.25
C ASP A 94 -2.90 8.89 2.32
N VAL A 95 -4.12 8.98 1.77
CA VAL A 95 -5.03 7.84 1.63
C VAL A 95 -4.39 6.68 0.85
N SER A 96 -3.46 6.95 -0.07
CA SER A 96 -2.73 5.88 -0.80
C SER A 96 -1.93 4.97 0.13
N ALA A 97 -1.53 5.46 1.31
CA ALA A 97 -0.85 4.63 2.30
C ALA A 97 -1.76 3.52 2.83
N PHE A 98 -3.07 3.79 2.93
CA PHE A 98 -4.05 2.78 3.35
C PHE A 98 -4.24 1.71 2.27
N ASP A 99 -4.46 2.13 1.01
CA ASP A 99 -4.62 1.23 -0.14
C ASP A 99 -3.42 0.29 -0.34
N VAL A 100 -2.21 0.73 0.03
CA VAL A 100 -0.98 -0.06 -0.09
C VAL A 100 -0.71 -0.92 1.15
N TRP A 101 -0.66 -0.31 2.34
CA TRP A 101 -0.09 -1.01 3.50
C TRP A 101 -1.09 -1.90 4.22
N LEU A 102 -2.38 -1.58 4.17
CA LEU A 102 -3.40 -2.42 4.77
C LEU A 102 -3.43 -3.83 4.14
N PRO A 103 -3.57 -3.99 2.80
CA PRO A 103 -3.57 -5.31 2.21
C PRO A 103 -2.23 -6.03 2.34
N LEU A 104 -1.09 -5.35 2.13
CA LEU A 104 0.21 -6.02 2.17
C LEU A 104 0.58 -6.53 3.57
N LEU A 105 0.24 -5.79 4.63
CA LEU A 105 0.49 -6.22 6.01
C LEU A 105 -0.60 -7.16 6.54
N GLY A 106 -1.78 -7.19 5.91
CA GLY A 106 -2.85 -8.14 6.18
C GLY A 106 -2.73 -9.48 5.42
N GLY A 107 -1.80 -9.58 4.47
CA GLY A 107 -1.61 -10.77 3.63
C GLY A 107 -2.54 -10.83 2.40
N ALA A 108 -3.27 -9.75 2.12
CA ALA A 108 -4.19 -9.61 1.01
C ALA A 108 -3.48 -9.15 -0.28
N CYS A 109 -4.27 -8.87 -1.32
CA CYS A 109 -3.79 -8.43 -2.63
C CYS A 109 -4.11 -6.95 -2.90
N ILE A 110 -3.14 -6.20 -3.46
CA ILE A 110 -3.41 -4.90 -4.08
C ILE A 110 -3.81 -5.12 -5.54
N VAL A 111 -4.88 -4.46 -5.97
CA VAL A 111 -5.31 -4.39 -7.36
C VAL A 111 -5.03 -3.00 -7.91
N ILE A 112 -4.14 -2.90 -8.91
CA ILE A 112 -3.85 -1.63 -9.59
C ILE A 112 -4.99 -1.32 -10.57
N ILE A 113 -5.55 -0.11 -10.46
CA ILE A 113 -6.58 0.37 -11.38
C ILE A 113 -5.90 1.19 -12.48
N ASP A 114 -6.28 0.92 -13.74
CA ASP A 114 -5.81 1.69 -14.88
C ASP A 114 -6.42 3.10 -14.87
N ARG A 115 -5.66 4.08 -15.35
CA ARG A 115 -6.06 5.48 -15.41
C ARG A 115 -7.11 5.74 -16.50
N GLU A 116 -7.25 4.84 -17.48
CA GLU A 116 -8.12 5.05 -18.65
C GLU A 116 -9.57 4.58 -18.49
N THR A 117 -9.96 4.07 -17.32
CA THR A 117 -11.35 3.66 -17.00
C THR A 117 -12.05 4.59 -16.03
#